data_AF-A0A2E5JEA1-F1
#
_entry.id   AF-A0A2E5JEA1-F1
#
_cell.length_a   1.000
_cell.length_b   1.000
_cell.length_c   1.000
_cell.angle_alpha   90.00
_cell.angle_beta   90.00
_cell.angle_gamma   90.00
#
_symmetry.space_group_name_H-M   'P 1'
#
loop_
_entity.id
_entity.type
_entity.pdbx_description
1 polymer ?
#
loop_
_entity_poly.entity_id
_entity_poly.type
_entity_poly.pdbx_seq_one_letter_code
_entity_poly.pdbx_strand_id
1 'polypeptide(L)'
;MAILAKIVLSVIALNLHTTFLKQVPCIKKIFKIALTLLKPLVVWSIILTVAIELVLHWTLDDLPYKFLNHTSGPIRRLGQYSKNEVIPNNYIAIVGDSHAYGFGPWLYDNSWSWGQPDFATHHLLHAKTNLDIISFGYPGYGTFGSCLTSVSEYKFVSESSLWSELAEPKIILLFFYEGNDLINNLHEIEQRGFDISRISNDDAKDEIGILLKSEALKLYKDWSWFDHLASWNLFIGLFENYSHGFQTTQPVDHPTNIDHSRPRLEADDNQSKHTENIA
;
A
#
# COMPACT_ATOMS: atom_id res chain seq x y z
N MET A 1 4.21 -38.50 -21.12
CA MET A 1 3.02 -39.29 -20.71
C MET A 1 1.94 -38.43 -20.04
N ALA A 2 2.25 -37.59 -19.05
CA ALA A 2 1.23 -36.78 -18.34
C ALA A 2 0.52 -35.68 -19.16
N ILE A 3 1.22 -35.07 -20.13
CA ILE A 3 0.64 -34.01 -20.99
C ILE A 3 -0.37 -34.59 -22.00
N LEU A 4 -0.06 -35.75 -22.57
CA LEU A 4 -0.99 -36.44 -23.49
C LEU A 4 -2.29 -36.83 -22.77
N ALA A 5 -2.22 -37.28 -21.51
CA ALA A 5 -3.39 -37.63 -20.72
C ALA A 5 -4.30 -36.42 -20.44
N LYS A 6 -3.74 -35.23 -20.17
CA LYS A 6 -4.51 -34.00 -19.95
C LYS A 6 -5.19 -33.48 -21.22
N ILE A 7 -4.53 -33.61 -22.37
CA ILE A 7 -5.10 -33.23 -23.67
C ILE A 7 -6.22 -34.20 -24.04
N VAL A 8 -6.02 -35.50 -23.87
CA VAL A 8 -7.05 -36.51 -24.12
C VAL A 8 -8.25 -36.32 -23.18
N LEU A 9 -8.04 -36.05 -21.89
CA LEU A 9 -9.14 -35.73 -20.96
C LEU A 9 -9.89 -34.45 -21.36
N SER A 10 -9.18 -33.39 -21.77
CA SER A 10 -9.81 -32.14 -22.20
C SER A 10 -10.61 -32.31 -23.49
N VAL A 11 -10.09 -33.08 -24.45
CA VAL A 11 -10.80 -33.37 -25.71
C VAL A 11 -12.02 -34.26 -25.46
N ILE A 12 -11.92 -35.24 -24.54
CA ILE A 12 -13.07 -36.07 -24.12
C ILE A 12 -14.11 -35.23 -23.37
N ALA A 13 -13.69 -34.33 -22.47
CA ALA A 13 -14.60 -33.42 -21.77
C ALA A 13 -15.31 -32.44 -22.73
N LEU A 14 -14.60 -31.92 -23.73
CA LEU A 14 -15.16 -31.03 -24.76
C LEU A 14 -16.10 -31.80 -25.71
N ASN A 15 -15.79 -33.06 -26.04
CA ASN A 15 -16.67 -33.93 -26.83
C ASN A 15 -17.91 -34.39 -26.05
N LEU A 16 -17.80 -34.69 -24.75
CA LEU A 16 -18.97 -34.96 -23.91
C LEU A 16 -19.84 -33.71 -23.74
N HIS A 17 -19.24 -32.52 -23.58
CA HIS A 17 -19.98 -31.27 -23.49
C HIS A 17 -20.75 -30.94 -24.78
N THR A 18 -20.13 -31.14 -25.94
CA THR A 18 -20.78 -30.93 -27.25
C THR A 18 -21.82 -31.98 -27.61
N THR A 19 -21.69 -33.21 -27.10
CA THR A 19 -22.67 -34.30 -27.31
C THR A 19 -23.86 -34.19 -26.36
N PHE A 20 -23.64 -33.81 -25.10
CA PHE A 20 -24.71 -33.58 -24.10
C PHE A 20 -25.57 -32.34 -24.45
N LEU A 21 -24.93 -31.28 -24.96
CA LEU A 21 -25.65 -30.10 -25.47
C LEU A 21 -26.42 -30.40 -26.78
N LYS A 22 -26.08 -31.47 -27.52
CA LYS A 22 -26.80 -31.85 -28.75
C LYS A 22 -28.14 -32.55 -28.49
N GLN A 23 -28.33 -33.18 -27.33
CA GLN A 23 -29.47 -34.09 -27.09
C GLN A 23 -30.64 -33.51 -26.27
N VAL A 24 -30.48 -32.34 -25.64
CA VAL A 24 -31.57 -31.72 -24.86
C VAL A 24 -31.90 -30.33 -25.41
N PRO A 25 -32.90 -30.17 -26.29
CA PRO A 25 -33.29 -28.87 -26.85
C PRO A 25 -33.64 -27.83 -25.75
N CYS A 26 -34.04 -28.31 -24.56
CA CYS A 26 -34.26 -27.47 -23.38
C CYS A 26 -32.97 -26.80 -22.87
N ILE A 27 -31.84 -27.51 -22.82
CA ILE A 27 -30.55 -26.97 -22.33
C ILE A 27 -30.01 -25.90 -23.30
N LYS A 28 -30.11 -26.14 -24.62
CA LYS A 28 -29.75 -25.12 -25.63
C LYS A 28 -30.60 -23.85 -25.51
N LYS A 29 -31.90 -23.99 -25.21
CA LYS A 29 -32.81 -22.85 -25.00
C LYS A 29 -32.46 -22.09 -23.73
N ILE A 30 -32.18 -22.79 -22.62
CA ILE A 30 -31.74 -22.19 -21.35
C ILE A 30 -30.40 -21.46 -21.53
N PHE A 31 -29.41 -22.08 -22.18
CA PHE A 31 -28.11 -21.46 -22.45
C PHE A 31 -28.24 -20.22 -23.34
N LYS A 32 -29.10 -20.26 -24.36
CA LYS A 32 -29.37 -19.09 -25.22
C LYS A 32 -30.03 -17.95 -24.44
N ILE A 33 -30.97 -18.25 -23.54
CA ILE A 33 -31.60 -17.27 -22.65
C ILE A 33 -30.57 -16.69 -21.68
N ALA A 34 -29.77 -17.54 -21.02
CA ALA A 34 -28.70 -17.12 -20.12
C ALA A 34 -27.69 -16.20 -20.83
N LEU A 35 -27.25 -16.55 -22.03
CA LEU A 35 -26.36 -15.69 -22.83
C LEU A 35 -27.03 -14.37 -23.25
N THR A 36 -28.34 -14.38 -23.50
CA THR A 36 -29.11 -13.16 -23.82
C THR A 36 -29.23 -12.24 -22.62
N LEU A 37 -29.32 -12.78 -21.39
CA LEU A 37 -29.32 -12.01 -20.15
C LEU A 37 -27.92 -11.58 -19.69
N LEU A 38 -26.89 -12.37 -19.99
CA LEU A 38 -25.50 -12.06 -19.63
C LEU A 38 -24.97 -10.85 -20.41
N LYS A 39 -25.33 -10.72 -21.69
CA LYS A 39 -24.92 -9.60 -22.54
C LYS A 39 -25.26 -8.22 -21.96
N PRO A 40 -26.52 -7.90 -21.63
CA PRO A 40 -26.85 -6.61 -21.04
C PRO A 40 -26.19 -6.45 -19.67
N LEU A 41 -26.03 -7.50 -18.86
CA LEU A 41 -25.33 -7.41 -17.58
C LEU A 41 -23.86 -6.99 -17.74
N VAL A 42 -23.14 -7.60 -18.69
CA VAL A 42 -21.75 -7.22 -18.99
C VAL A 42 -21.67 -5.78 -19.49
N VAL A 43 -22.56 -5.38 -20.39
CA VAL A 43 -22.61 -4.00 -20.91
C VAL A 43 -22.88 -3.00 -19.78
N TRP A 44 -23.87 -3.26 -18.93
CA TRP A 44 -24.20 -2.39 -17.79
C TRP A 44 -23.08 -2.35 -16.76
N SER A 45 -22.37 -3.46 -16.52
CA SER A 45 -21.20 -3.49 -15.64
C SER A 45 -20.08 -2.58 -16.16
N ILE A 46 -19.76 -2.65 -17.45
CA ILE A 46 -18.75 -1.78 -18.07
C ILE A 46 -19.17 -0.31 -17.99
N ILE A 47 -20.43 0.00 -18.31
CA ILE A 47 -20.97 1.38 -18.22
C ILE A 47 -20.87 1.89 -16.79
N LEU A 48 -21.23 1.06 -15.80
CA LEU A 48 -21.16 1.43 -14.39
C LEU A 48 -19.72 1.70 -13.95
N THR A 49 -18.76 0.85 -14.31
CA THR A 49 -17.34 1.06 -13.99
C THR A 49 -16.83 2.37 -14.59
N VAL A 50 -17.15 2.66 -15.85
CA VAL A 50 -16.76 3.93 -16.49
C VAL A 50 -17.42 5.12 -15.80
N ALA A 51 -18.71 5.01 -15.44
CA ALA A 51 -19.41 6.08 -14.73
C ALA A 51 -18.81 6.33 -13.35
N ILE A 52 -18.45 5.28 -12.60
CA ILE A 52 -17.79 5.39 -11.30
C ILE A 52 -16.42 6.05 -11.47
N GLU A 53 -15.61 5.62 -12.44
CA GLU A 53 -14.30 6.21 -12.69
C GLU A 53 -14.39 7.70 -13.01
N LEU A 54 -15.37 8.10 -13.84
CA LEU A 54 -15.61 9.51 -14.13
C LEU A 54 -15.98 10.29 -12.86
N VAL A 55 -16.91 9.78 -12.04
CA VAL A 55 -17.27 10.45 -10.78
C VAL A 55 -16.05 10.59 -9.86
N LEU A 56 -15.28 9.52 -9.70
CA LEU A 56 -14.07 9.53 -8.87
C LEU A 56 -13.02 10.49 -9.40
N HIS A 57 -12.91 10.67 -10.72
CA HIS A 57 -11.97 11.62 -11.30
C HIS A 57 -12.10 13.04 -10.72
N TRP A 58 -13.31 13.44 -10.31
CA TRP A 58 -13.57 14.76 -9.72
C TRP A 58 -13.80 14.75 -8.21
N THR A 59 -14.04 13.58 -7.59
CA THR A 59 -14.50 13.49 -6.20
C THR A 59 -13.70 12.50 -5.36
N LEU A 60 -12.55 12.03 -5.87
CA LEU A 60 -11.75 11.01 -5.19
C LEU A 60 -11.34 11.45 -3.79
N ASP A 61 -10.96 12.71 -3.62
CA ASP A 61 -10.54 13.29 -2.34
C ASP A 61 -11.69 13.71 -1.42
N ASP A 62 -12.92 13.77 -1.91
CA ASP A 62 -14.13 14.00 -1.11
C ASP A 62 -14.66 12.73 -0.45
N LEU A 63 -14.08 11.57 -0.77
CA LEU A 63 -14.53 10.31 -0.20
C LEU A 63 -14.32 10.29 1.32
N PRO A 64 -15.20 9.59 2.06
CA PRO A 64 -14.97 9.28 3.46
C PRO A 64 -13.61 8.63 3.70
N TYR A 65 -12.97 8.98 4.82
CA TYR A 65 -11.63 8.47 5.13
C TYR A 65 -11.57 6.94 5.18
N LYS A 66 -12.66 6.29 5.61
CA LYS A 66 -12.82 4.84 5.57
C LYS A 66 -12.53 4.23 4.19
N PHE A 67 -12.84 4.90 3.08
CA PHE A 67 -12.51 4.39 1.75
C PHE A 67 -11.08 4.78 1.35
N LEU A 68 -10.72 6.03 1.59
CA LEU A 68 -9.41 6.58 1.24
C LEU A 68 -8.23 5.82 1.87
N ASN A 69 -8.36 5.44 3.14
CA ASN A 69 -7.34 4.68 3.85
C ASN A 69 -7.06 3.30 3.22
N HIS A 70 -8.02 2.76 2.45
CA HIS A 70 -7.93 1.47 1.80
C HIS A 70 -7.73 1.58 0.28
N THR A 71 -7.44 2.77 -0.25
CA THR A 71 -7.07 2.90 -1.66
C THR A 71 -5.64 2.38 -1.85
N SER A 72 -5.47 1.44 -2.78
CA SER A 72 -4.14 0.91 -3.14
C SER A 72 -3.41 1.81 -4.15
N GLY A 73 -2.15 1.47 -4.40
CA GLY A 73 -1.36 2.03 -5.51
C GLY A 73 -1.06 3.53 -5.42
N PRO A 74 -0.44 4.11 -6.46
CA PRO A 74 -0.04 5.53 -6.47
C PRO A 74 -1.22 6.50 -6.45
N ILE A 75 -2.37 6.10 -7.02
CA ILE A 75 -3.57 6.94 -7.09
C ILE A 75 -4.14 7.29 -5.72
N ARG A 76 -3.80 6.52 -4.66
CA ARG A 76 -4.15 6.90 -3.29
C ARG A 76 -3.65 8.29 -2.89
N ARG A 77 -2.58 8.81 -3.52
CA ARG A 77 -2.08 10.17 -3.27
C ARG A 77 -3.08 11.24 -3.71
N LEU A 78 -3.79 10.99 -4.80
CA LEU A 78 -4.86 11.87 -5.29
C LEU A 78 -6.09 11.86 -4.39
N GLY A 79 -6.30 10.77 -3.64
CA GLY A 79 -7.39 10.67 -2.66
C GLY A 79 -7.08 11.29 -1.29
N GLN A 80 -5.90 11.88 -1.08
CA GLN A 80 -5.67 12.62 0.17
C GLN A 80 -6.52 13.88 0.23
N TYR A 81 -7.02 14.21 1.42
CA TYR A 81 -7.93 15.33 1.65
C TYR A 81 -7.27 16.51 2.38
N SER A 82 -5.94 16.52 2.48
CA SER A 82 -5.16 17.71 2.87
C SER A 82 -4.99 18.72 1.73
N LYS A 83 -6.00 18.84 0.87
CA LYS A 83 -5.96 19.64 -0.35
C LYS A 83 -7.37 19.97 -0.81
N ASN A 84 -7.49 21.01 -1.63
CA ASN A 84 -8.79 21.53 -2.06
C ASN A 84 -9.36 20.84 -3.32
N GLU A 85 -8.51 20.20 -4.11
CA GLU A 85 -8.88 19.54 -5.37
C GLU A 85 -8.15 18.20 -5.51
N VAL A 86 -8.71 17.27 -6.30
CA VAL A 86 -8.09 15.94 -6.59
C VAL A 86 -6.64 16.08 -7.04
N ILE A 87 -6.38 17.00 -7.98
CA ILE A 87 -5.04 17.35 -8.46
C ILE A 87 -4.68 18.71 -7.85
N PRO A 88 -3.81 18.76 -6.83
CA PRO A 88 -3.53 20.00 -6.15
C PRO A 88 -2.64 20.92 -6.96
N ASN A 89 -2.78 22.21 -6.69
CA ASN A 89 -1.96 23.26 -7.29
C ASN A 89 -1.03 23.84 -6.23
N ASN A 90 0.22 24.11 -6.58
CA ASN A 90 1.15 24.83 -5.69
C ASN A 90 1.34 24.19 -4.29
N TYR A 91 1.34 22.86 -4.21
CA TYR A 91 1.31 22.12 -2.95
C TYR A 91 2.68 21.92 -2.29
N ILE A 92 2.64 21.49 -1.04
CA ILE A 92 3.78 21.03 -0.25
C ILE A 92 3.79 19.51 -0.22
N ALA A 93 4.91 18.88 -0.58
CA ALA A 93 5.09 17.44 -0.40
C ALA A 93 5.73 17.18 0.96
N ILE A 94 5.17 16.24 1.73
CA ILE A 94 5.78 15.71 2.95
C ILE A 94 6.29 14.32 2.64
N VAL A 95 7.59 14.06 2.81
CA VAL A 95 8.20 12.74 2.58
C VAL A 95 8.76 12.23 3.89
N GLY A 96 8.46 10.99 4.26
CA GLY A 96 8.95 10.41 5.51
C GLY A 96 8.35 9.05 5.80
N ASP A 97 8.46 8.62 7.04
CA ASP A 97 8.08 7.29 7.48
C ASP A 97 6.58 7.21 7.89
N SER A 98 6.31 6.32 8.85
CA SER A 98 5.03 6.18 9.54
C SER A 98 4.51 7.48 10.18
N HIS A 99 5.38 8.38 10.64
CA HIS A 99 4.98 9.65 11.23
C HIS A 99 4.48 10.64 10.19
N ALA A 100 5.10 10.69 9.00
CA ALA A 100 4.60 11.48 7.88
C ALA A 100 3.24 10.94 7.37
N TYR A 101 3.04 9.63 7.44
CA TYR A 101 1.77 8.97 7.13
C TYR A 101 0.66 9.30 8.15
N GLY A 102 1.03 9.56 9.40
CA GLY A 102 0.09 9.76 10.51
C GLY A 102 -0.27 8.46 11.23
N PHE A 103 0.60 7.45 11.18
CA PHE A 103 0.38 6.18 11.86
C PHE A 103 0.41 6.34 13.38
N GLY A 104 -0.60 5.82 14.08
CA GLY A 104 -0.69 5.92 15.54
C GLY A 104 -2.13 5.82 16.06
N PRO A 105 -2.35 6.04 17.37
CA PRO A 105 -3.68 5.92 18.00
C PRO A 105 -4.77 6.73 17.29
N TRP A 106 -4.47 7.97 16.90
CA TRP A 106 -5.46 8.81 16.23
C TRP A 106 -5.85 8.31 14.84
N LEU A 107 -4.95 7.62 14.12
CA LEU A 107 -5.31 6.92 12.88
C LEU A 107 -6.31 5.80 13.18
N TYR A 108 -6.07 4.99 14.21
CA TYR A 108 -6.95 3.87 14.55
C TYR A 108 -8.34 4.34 14.99
N ASP A 109 -8.39 5.37 15.84
CA ASP A 109 -9.65 5.98 16.31
C ASP A 109 -10.49 6.52 15.15
N ASN A 110 -9.83 6.91 14.04
CA ASN A 110 -10.46 7.51 12.87
C ASN A 110 -10.57 6.57 11.65
N SER A 111 -9.99 5.36 11.70
CA SER A 111 -9.85 4.44 10.56
C SER A 111 -11.17 4.06 9.88
N TRP A 112 -12.29 4.14 10.61
CA TRP A 112 -13.64 3.84 10.11
C TRP A 112 -14.53 5.09 9.98
N SER A 113 -13.93 6.29 9.99
CA SER A 113 -14.67 7.55 9.91
C SER A 113 -15.38 7.69 8.56
N TRP A 114 -16.65 8.09 8.65
CA TRP A 114 -17.45 8.51 7.50
C TRP A 114 -17.15 9.96 7.07
N GLY A 115 -16.38 10.70 7.86
CA GLY A 115 -15.86 12.03 7.52
C GLY A 115 -14.37 11.99 7.18
N GLN A 116 -13.76 13.17 7.27
CA GLN A 116 -12.35 13.44 6.95
C GLN A 116 -11.67 14.11 8.16
N PRO A 117 -11.23 13.30 9.15
CA PRO A 117 -10.74 13.84 10.42
C PRO A 117 -9.28 14.30 10.37
N ASP A 118 -8.99 15.43 11.02
CA ASP A 118 -7.64 15.96 11.12
C ASP A 118 -6.80 15.23 12.18
N PHE A 119 -6.16 14.12 11.83
CA PHE A 119 -5.29 13.37 12.76
C PHE A 119 -3.79 13.35 12.40
N ALA A 120 -3.42 13.60 11.15
CA ALA A 120 -2.04 13.47 10.69
C ALA A 120 -1.39 14.85 10.52
N THR A 121 -0.05 14.89 10.50
CA THR A 121 0.72 16.13 10.33
C THR A 121 0.30 16.94 9.10
N HIS A 122 0.04 16.26 7.97
CA HIS A 122 -0.44 16.91 6.74
C HIS A 122 -1.84 17.52 6.91
N HIS A 123 -2.76 16.86 7.62
CA HIS A 123 -4.09 17.41 7.92
C HIS A 123 -3.98 18.69 8.76
N LEU A 124 -3.18 18.64 9.84
CA LEU A 124 -2.99 19.80 10.73
C LEU A 124 -2.32 20.98 10.00
N LEU A 125 -1.32 20.72 9.16
CA LEU A 125 -0.66 21.76 8.39
C LEU A 125 -1.61 22.37 7.35
N HIS A 126 -2.41 21.56 6.67
CA HIS A 126 -3.43 22.03 5.73
C HIS A 126 -4.43 22.93 6.46
N ALA A 127 -4.99 22.46 7.58
CA ALA A 127 -5.94 23.22 8.39
C ALA A 127 -5.37 24.56 8.93
N LYS A 128 -4.05 24.64 9.16
CA LYS A 128 -3.39 25.86 9.65
C LYS A 128 -2.97 26.83 8.55
N THR A 129 -2.57 26.34 7.40
CA THR A 129 -1.96 27.15 6.33
C THR A 129 -2.89 27.36 5.14
N ASN A 130 -3.94 26.55 5.02
CA ASN A 130 -4.84 26.47 3.86
C ASN A 130 -4.09 26.21 2.54
N LEU A 131 -2.90 25.60 2.62
CA LEU A 131 -2.12 25.15 1.47
C LEU A 131 -2.40 23.67 1.22
N ASP A 132 -2.40 23.27 -0.04
CA ASP A 132 -2.50 21.86 -0.40
C ASP A 132 -1.23 21.11 0.05
N ILE A 133 -1.41 19.92 0.61
CA ILE A 133 -0.33 19.08 1.13
C ILE A 133 -0.57 17.65 0.69
N ILE A 134 0.44 17.04 0.05
CA ILE A 134 0.47 15.61 -0.23
C ILE A 134 1.51 14.97 0.70
N SER A 135 1.08 14.02 1.51
CA SER A 135 1.99 13.16 2.26
C SER A 135 2.38 11.94 1.43
N PHE A 136 3.68 11.71 1.30
CA PHE A 136 4.31 10.51 0.80
C PHE A 136 4.90 9.65 1.93
N GLY A 137 4.19 9.58 3.07
CA GLY A 137 4.53 8.69 4.16
C GLY A 137 4.17 7.23 3.89
N TYR A 138 4.91 6.31 4.50
CA TYR A 138 4.60 4.88 4.55
C TYR A 138 4.89 4.28 5.93
N PRO A 139 3.97 3.50 6.51
CA PRO A 139 4.27 2.74 7.71
C PRO A 139 5.35 1.69 7.43
N GLY A 140 6.35 1.60 8.31
CA GLY A 140 7.42 0.60 8.25
C GLY A 140 8.57 0.91 7.28
N TYR A 141 8.50 2.01 6.53
CA TYR A 141 9.62 2.48 5.70
C TYR A 141 10.55 3.35 6.54
N GLY A 142 11.82 3.44 6.14
CA GLY A 142 12.68 4.55 6.53
C GLY A 142 12.54 5.71 5.54
N THR A 143 13.13 6.86 5.88
CA THR A 143 13.16 8.04 4.99
C THR A 143 13.70 7.73 3.59
N PHE A 144 14.66 6.81 3.46
CA PHE A 144 15.27 6.41 2.19
C PHE A 144 14.25 5.79 1.24
N GLY A 145 13.56 4.73 1.68
CA GLY A 145 12.53 4.07 0.89
C GLY A 145 11.38 5.00 0.56
N SER A 146 10.96 5.83 1.51
CA SER A 146 9.91 6.81 1.26
C SER A 146 10.29 7.79 0.17
N CYS A 147 11.54 8.28 0.13
CA CYS A 147 12.00 9.14 -0.97
C CYS A 147 11.93 8.43 -2.33
N LEU A 148 12.41 7.19 -2.41
CA LEU A 148 12.37 6.40 -3.63
C LEU A 148 10.95 6.21 -4.16
N THR A 149 10.06 5.76 -3.28
CA THR A 149 8.67 5.51 -3.67
C THR A 149 7.94 6.82 -3.98
N SER A 150 8.25 7.93 -3.29
CA SER A 150 7.68 9.25 -3.60
C SER A 150 8.00 9.70 -5.03
N VAL A 151 9.26 9.57 -5.45
CA VAL A 151 9.68 9.94 -6.82
C VAL A 151 8.99 9.07 -7.85
N SER A 152 8.89 7.77 -7.57
CA SER A 152 8.19 6.83 -8.44
C SER A 152 6.71 7.20 -8.57
N GLU A 153 6.02 7.40 -7.45
CA GLU A 153 4.56 7.66 -7.44
C GLU A 153 4.25 9.01 -8.09
N TYR A 154 5.06 10.04 -7.80
CA TYR A 154 4.98 11.33 -8.47
C TYR A 154 5.03 11.17 -9.99
N LYS A 155 6.05 10.47 -10.52
CA LYS A 155 6.19 10.25 -11.96
C LYS A 155 5.01 9.49 -12.56
N PHE A 156 4.54 8.45 -11.88
CA PHE A 156 3.41 7.66 -12.35
C PHE A 156 2.13 8.49 -12.47
N VAL A 157 1.87 9.35 -11.48
CA VAL A 157 0.70 10.23 -11.50
C VAL A 157 0.89 11.35 -12.54
N SER A 158 2.05 12.01 -12.58
CA SER A 158 2.30 13.12 -13.50
C SER A 158 2.30 12.71 -14.97
N GLU A 159 2.72 11.48 -15.29
CA GLU A 159 2.76 10.94 -16.66
C GLU A 159 1.49 10.17 -17.05
N SER A 160 0.47 10.14 -16.18
CA SER A 160 -0.77 9.43 -16.47
C SER A 160 -1.56 10.10 -17.59
N SER A 161 -2.14 9.30 -18.49
CA SER A 161 -3.07 9.81 -19.52
C SER A 161 -4.52 9.94 -19.02
N LEU A 162 -4.82 9.44 -17.82
CA LEU A 162 -6.16 9.50 -17.21
C LEU A 162 -6.31 10.68 -16.24
N TRP A 163 -5.21 11.23 -15.76
CA TRP A 163 -5.19 12.34 -14.80
C TRP A 163 -4.54 13.56 -15.41
N SER A 164 -4.89 14.74 -14.88
CA SER A 164 -4.12 15.94 -15.21
C SER A 164 -2.72 15.83 -14.62
N GLU A 165 -1.74 16.49 -15.25
CA GLU A 165 -0.36 16.50 -14.78
C GLU A 165 -0.30 17.02 -13.34
N LEU A 166 0.27 16.19 -12.44
CA LEU A 166 0.60 16.61 -11.10
C LEU A 166 1.86 17.48 -11.15
N ALA A 167 1.71 18.77 -10.85
CA ALA A 167 2.83 19.71 -10.84
C ALA A 167 3.92 19.31 -9.81
N GLU A 168 5.16 19.77 -10.03
CA GLU A 168 6.21 19.63 -9.02
C GLU A 168 5.81 20.36 -7.71
N PRO A 169 6.13 19.79 -6.54
CA PRO A 169 5.84 20.42 -5.26
C PRO A 169 6.66 21.72 -5.10
N LYS A 170 6.05 22.75 -4.52
CA LYS A 170 6.76 24.01 -4.22
C LYS A 170 7.82 23.84 -3.14
N ILE A 171 7.51 22.99 -2.17
CA ILE A 171 8.34 22.71 -1.01
C ILE A 171 8.27 21.21 -0.77
N ILE A 172 9.43 20.59 -0.55
CA ILE A 172 9.53 19.22 -0.07
C ILE A 172 10.00 19.28 1.38
N LEU A 173 9.14 18.84 2.29
CA LEU A 173 9.45 18.67 3.70
C LEU A 173 9.85 17.22 3.95
N LEU A 174 11.14 17.00 4.19
CA LEU A 174 11.68 15.68 4.50
C LEU A 174 11.65 15.45 6.01
N PHE A 175 10.84 14.50 6.46
CA PHE A 175 10.75 14.05 7.83
C PHE A 175 11.69 12.86 8.06
N PHE A 176 12.64 13.06 8.96
CA PHE A 176 13.57 12.04 9.43
C PHE A 176 13.40 11.90 10.95
N TYR A 177 13.03 10.71 11.40
CA TYR A 177 12.92 10.38 12.80
C TYR A 177 13.99 9.34 13.18
N GLU A 178 14.98 9.78 13.96
CA GLU A 178 16.18 9.00 14.29
C GLU A 178 15.87 7.60 14.86
N GLY A 179 14.76 7.44 15.58
CA GLY A 179 14.42 6.20 16.28
C GLY A 179 14.39 4.96 15.39
N ASN A 180 13.50 4.92 14.40
CA ASN A 180 13.35 3.79 13.47
C ASN A 180 14.03 4.05 12.11
N ASP A 181 14.09 5.31 11.65
CA ASP A 181 14.55 5.60 10.29
C ASP A 181 16.01 5.22 10.08
N LEU A 182 16.88 5.41 11.08
CA LEU A 182 18.29 5.07 10.94
C LEU A 182 18.47 3.58 10.64
N ILE A 183 17.87 2.71 11.46
CA ILE A 183 17.95 1.26 11.29
C ILE A 183 17.25 0.82 10.02
N ASN A 184 16.06 1.36 9.73
CA ASN A 184 15.31 1.04 8.52
C ASN A 184 16.08 1.40 7.25
N ASN A 185 16.69 2.58 7.19
CA ASN A 185 17.46 3.04 6.04
C ASN A 185 18.69 2.15 5.82
N LEU A 186 19.41 1.78 6.88
CA LEU A 186 20.56 0.87 6.78
C LEU A 186 20.12 -0.50 6.26
N HIS A 187 19.08 -1.07 6.86
CA HIS A 187 18.55 -2.36 6.45
C HIS A 187 18.07 -2.35 4.99
N GLU A 188 17.41 -1.28 4.57
CA GLU A 188 16.90 -1.15 3.21
C GLU A 188 18.02 -1.06 2.18
N ILE A 189 19.07 -0.29 2.46
CA ILE A 189 20.25 -0.17 1.59
C ILE A 189 20.98 -1.53 1.49
N GLU A 190 21.08 -2.26 2.60
CA GLU A 190 21.67 -3.62 2.64
C GLU A 190 20.85 -4.64 1.84
N GLN A 191 19.52 -4.67 2.03
CA GLN A 191 18.61 -5.54 1.27
C GLN A 191 18.70 -5.30 -0.24
N ARG A 192 19.00 -4.07 -0.65
CA ARG A 192 19.18 -3.68 -2.05
C ARG A 192 20.60 -3.98 -2.57
N GLY A 193 21.47 -4.58 -1.75
CA GLY A 193 22.76 -5.13 -2.17
C GLY A 193 23.96 -4.22 -1.93
N PHE A 194 23.81 -3.14 -1.16
CA PHE A 194 24.93 -2.32 -0.74
C PHE A 194 25.54 -2.86 0.56
N ASP A 195 26.87 -2.97 0.58
CA ASP A 195 27.60 -3.41 1.77
C ASP A 195 27.79 -2.22 2.74
N ILE A 196 27.04 -2.21 3.84
CA ILE A 196 27.07 -1.14 4.85
C ILE A 196 28.49 -0.92 5.41
N SER A 197 29.35 -1.95 5.44
CA SER A 197 30.72 -1.81 5.94
C SER A 197 31.55 -0.81 5.12
N ARG A 198 31.12 -0.51 3.89
CA ARG A 198 31.76 0.42 2.96
C ARG A 198 31.18 1.83 3.02
N ILE A 199 30.22 2.11 3.92
CA ILE A 199 29.52 3.41 3.99
C ILE A 199 30.45 4.61 4.28
N SER A 200 31.60 4.36 4.92
CA SER A 200 32.62 5.38 5.19
C SER A 200 33.56 5.64 4.01
N ASN A 201 33.41 4.93 2.88
CA ASN A 201 34.20 5.16 1.67
C ASN A 201 33.67 6.39 0.90
N ASP A 202 34.57 7.16 0.29
CA ASP A 202 34.20 8.33 -0.51
C ASP A 202 33.30 7.94 -1.71
N ASP A 203 33.45 6.72 -2.25
CA ASP A 203 32.64 6.21 -3.36
C ASP A 203 31.23 5.75 -2.95
N ALA A 204 30.96 5.59 -1.64
CA ALA A 204 29.70 5.04 -1.14
C ALA A 204 28.48 5.85 -1.60
N LYS A 205 28.64 7.18 -1.66
CA LYS A 205 27.59 8.09 -2.12
C LYS A 205 27.20 7.82 -3.57
N ASP A 206 28.18 7.57 -4.45
CA ASP A 206 27.93 7.33 -5.86
C ASP A 206 27.33 5.93 -6.08
N GLU A 207 27.80 4.92 -5.35
CA GLU A 207 27.23 3.57 -5.38
C GLU A 207 25.75 3.59 -4.94
N ILE A 208 25.43 4.25 -3.82
CA ILE A 208 24.05 4.45 -3.36
C ILE A 208 23.25 5.24 -4.40
N GLY A 209 23.84 6.27 -5.02
CA GLY A 209 23.21 7.06 -6.08
C GLY A 209 22.80 6.24 -7.31
N ILE A 210 23.63 5.27 -7.71
CA ILE A 210 23.32 4.34 -8.80
C ILE A 210 22.18 3.42 -8.40
N LEU A 211 22.27 2.83 -7.20
CA LEU A 211 21.24 1.96 -6.63
C LEU A 211 19.87 2.64 -6.56
N LEU A 212 19.86 3.90 -6.10
CA LEU A 212 18.66 4.74 -6.02
C LEU A 212 17.97 4.87 -7.39
N LYS A 213 18.75 5.19 -8.43
CA LYS A 213 18.21 5.37 -9.78
C LYS A 213 17.66 4.07 -10.36
N SER A 214 18.35 2.94 -10.18
CA SER A 214 17.88 1.64 -10.67
C SER A 214 16.58 1.22 -9.99
N GLU A 215 16.49 1.45 -8.68
CA GLU A 215 15.34 1.04 -7.89
C GLU A 215 14.11 1.92 -8.12
N ALA A 216 14.28 3.24 -8.24
CA ALA A 216 13.19 4.13 -8.64
C ALA A 216 12.61 3.73 -10.01
N LEU A 217 13.46 3.33 -10.96
CA LEU A 217 13.01 2.84 -12.27
C LEU A 217 12.28 1.50 -12.21
N LYS A 218 12.66 0.63 -11.26
CA LYS A 218 11.99 -0.66 -11.06
C LYS A 218 10.60 -0.45 -10.48
N LEU A 219 10.48 0.33 -9.39
CA LEU A 219 9.21 0.66 -8.76
C LEU A 219 8.21 1.27 -9.76
N TYR A 220 8.70 2.16 -10.64
CA TYR A 220 7.85 2.77 -11.66
C TYR A 220 7.32 1.76 -12.69
N LYS A 221 8.13 0.76 -13.05
CA LYS A 221 7.77 -0.27 -14.04
C LYS A 221 6.86 -1.37 -13.48
N ASP A 222 6.82 -1.52 -12.16
CA ASP A 222 6.02 -2.56 -11.51
C ASP A 222 4.52 -2.22 -11.52
N TRP A 223 4.14 -0.97 -11.80
CA TRP A 223 2.73 -0.57 -11.92
C TRP A 223 2.14 -0.86 -13.29
N SER A 224 0.90 -1.32 -13.26
CA SER A 224 0.09 -1.65 -14.42
C SER A 224 -0.75 -0.47 -14.90
N TRP A 225 -1.29 -0.59 -16.11
CA TRP A 225 -2.28 0.36 -16.63
C TRP A 225 -3.51 0.51 -15.72
N PHE A 226 -3.93 -0.57 -15.05
CA PHE A 226 -5.09 -0.54 -14.16
C PHE A 226 -4.84 0.26 -12.89
N ASP A 227 -3.57 0.44 -12.49
CA ASP A 227 -3.21 1.23 -11.32
C ASP A 227 -3.45 2.72 -11.53
N HIS A 228 -3.73 3.18 -12.76
CA HIS A 228 -4.21 4.53 -13.02
C HIS A 228 -5.72 4.71 -12.77
N LEU A 229 -6.50 3.64 -12.63
CA LEU A 229 -7.94 3.73 -12.42
C LEU A 229 -8.26 3.85 -10.92
N ALA A 230 -8.94 4.92 -10.51
CA ALA A 230 -9.33 5.12 -9.12
C ALA A 230 -10.29 4.03 -8.64
N SER A 231 -11.27 3.64 -9.47
CA SER A 231 -12.25 2.62 -9.12
C SER A 231 -11.60 1.26 -8.87
N TRP A 232 -10.55 0.93 -9.65
CA TRP A 232 -9.82 -0.31 -9.51
C TRP A 232 -9.03 -0.34 -8.20
N ASN A 233 -8.29 0.73 -7.90
CA ASN A 233 -7.49 0.82 -6.67
C ASN A 233 -8.35 0.82 -5.40
N LEU A 234 -9.50 1.49 -5.43
CA LEU A 234 -10.47 1.43 -4.35
C LEU A 234 -11.03 0.02 -4.18
N PHE A 235 -11.42 -0.63 -5.28
CA PHE A 235 -11.95 -1.99 -5.24
C PHE A 235 -10.93 -2.99 -4.70
N ILE A 236 -9.70 -2.98 -5.22
CA ILE A 236 -8.64 -3.92 -4.81
C ILE A 236 -8.30 -3.73 -3.34
N GLY A 237 -8.01 -2.50 -2.89
CA GLY A 237 -7.62 -2.33 -1.49
C GLY A 237 -8.77 -2.57 -0.50
N LEU A 238 -10.02 -2.30 -0.86
CA LEU A 238 -11.18 -2.72 -0.06
C LEU A 238 -11.34 -4.24 -0.04
N PHE A 239 -11.15 -4.90 -1.18
CA PHE A 239 -11.26 -6.36 -1.28
C PHE A 239 -10.15 -7.06 -0.49
N GLU A 240 -8.91 -6.58 -0.58
CA GLU A 240 -7.77 -7.08 0.20
C GLU A 240 -8.05 -6.94 1.70
N ASN A 241 -8.43 -5.74 2.15
CA ASN A 241 -8.78 -5.52 3.55
C ASN A 241 -9.93 -6.43 4.03
N TYR A 242 -10.99 -6.56 3.23
CA TYR A 242 -12.10 -7.47 3.54
C TYR A 242 -11.62 -8.94 3.61
N SER A 243 -10.78 -9.37 2.67
CA SER A 243 -10.27 -10.74 2.60
C SER A 243 -9.36 -11.11 3.78
N HIS A 244 -8.53 -10.17 4.24
CA HIS A 244 -7.69 -10.33 5.44
C HIS A 244 -8.53 -10.51 6.71
N GLY A 245 -9.71 -9.89 6.77
CA GLY A 245 -10.70 -10.11 7.83
C GLY A 245 -11.22 -11.55 7.93
N PHE A 246 -11.19 -12.34 6.85
CA PHE A 246 -11.57 -13.77 6.88
C PHE A 246 -10.40 -14.70 7.24
N GLN A 247 -9.16 -14.25 7.03
CA GLN A 247 -7.97 -15.04 7.33
C GLN A 247 -7.54 -14.88 8.80
N THR A 248 -7.95 -13.79 9.45
CA THR A 248 -7.66 -13.49 10.87
C THR A 248 -8.69 -14.15 11.82
N THR A 249 -8.89 -15.46 11.71
CA THR A 249 -9.50 -16.28 12.79
C THR A 249 -8.46 -17.02 13.64
N GLN A 250 -7.19 -16.62 13.56
CA GLN A 250 -6.17 -17.00 14.53
C GLN A 250 -5.51 -15.72 15.03
N PRO A 251 -5.53 -15.44 16.35
CA PRO A 251 -4.72 -14.37 16.89
C PRO A 251 -3.27 -14.73 16.59
N VAL A 252 -2.59 -13.90 15.80
CA VAL A 252 -1.15 -13.98 15.68
C VAL A 252 -0.62 -13.50 17.03
N ASP A 253 -0.19 -14.44 17.87
CA ASP A 253 0.61 -14.13 19.04
C ASP A 253 1.83 -13.35 18.57
N HIS A 254 1.80 -12.03 18.72
CA HIS A 254 3.00 -11.22 18.67
C HIS A 254 3.96 -11.75 19.75
N PRO A 255 5.24 -11.98 19.45
CA PRO A 255 6.24 -12.26 20.48
C PRO A 255 6.55 -10.94 21.21
N THR A 256 5.60 -10.48 22.02
CA THR A 256 5.84 -9.54 23.12
C THR A 256 5.61 -10.31 24.41
N ASN A 257 6.44 -11.33 24.62
CA ASN A 257 6.54 -11.97 25.92
C ASN A 257 7.98 -11.81 26.41
N ILE A 258 8.24 -10.63 26.99
CA ILE A 258 9.20 -10.57 28.10
C ILE A 258 8.52 -11.35 29.23
N ASP A 259 8.84 -12.63 29.28
CA ASP A 259 8.42 -13.56 30.31
C ASP A 259 9.00 -13.09 31.66
N HIS A 260 8.20 -12.36 32.42
CA HIS A 260 8.49 -12.03 33.83
C HIS A 260 8.24 -13.22 34.78
N SER A 261 8.07 -14.43 34.24
CA SER A 261 7.78 -15.67 34.99
C SER A 261 8.93 -16.68 34.94
N ARG A 262 10.19 -16.22 34.86
CA ARG A 262 11.33 -17.06 35.28
C ARG A 262 11.64 -16.86 36.76
N PRO A 263 11.62 -17.92 37.59
CA PRO A 263 12.11 -17.84 38.96
C PRO A 263 13.58 -17.43 38.93
N ARG A 264 13.97 -16.49 39.80
CA ARG A 264 15.37 -16.23 40.13
C ARG A 264 16.01 -17.57 40.50
N LEU A 265 16.92 -18.05 39.66
CA LEU A 265 17.86 -19.07 40.08
C LEU A 265 18.73 -18.45 41.16
N GLU A 266 18.61 -19.03 42.35
CA GLU A 266 19.39 -18.75 43.54
C GLU A 266 20.87 -18.81 43.19
N ALA A 267 21.56 -17.71 43.46
CA ALA A 267 23.01 -17.67 43.47
C ALA A 267 23.48 -18.52 44.65
N ASP A 268 24.31 -19.50 44.32
CA ASP A 268 24.94 -20.42 45.25
C ASP A 268 25.75 -19.66 46.30
N ASP A 269 25.44 -19.96 47.55
CA ASP A 269 26.11 -19.46 48.75
C ASP A 269 27.41 -20.23 48.94
N ASN A 270 28.55 -19.57 48.77
CA ASN A 270 29.72 -19.91 49.59
C ASN A 270 30.74 -18.76 49.68
N GLN A 271 30.76 -18.21 50.89
CA GLN A 271 31.96 -17.78 51.64
C GLN A 271 32.77 -16.59 51.10
N SER A 272 32.62 -15.45 51.78
CA SER A 272 33.71 -14.93 52.62
C SER A 272 33.21 -13.82 53.53
N LYS A 273 33.28 -14.07 54.84
CA LYS A 273 33.18 -13.08 55.91
C LYS A 273 34.19 -11.95 55.68
N HIS A 274 33.75 -10.70 55.66
CA HIS A 274 34.40 -9.68 56.48
C HIS A 274 33.47 -8.50 56.76
N THR A 275 33.26 -8.31 58.05
CA THR A 275 32.79 -7.14 58.79
C THR A 275 33.42 -5.85 58.29
N GLU A 276 32.64 -4.77 58.12
CA GLU A 276 32.69 -3.58 59.00
C GLU A 276 31.70 -2.47 58.59
N ASN A 277 31.17 -1.83 59.63
CA ASN A 277 30.28 -0.67 59.62
C ASN A 277 30.96 0.57 59.00
N ILE A 278 30.16 1.56 58.58
CA ILE A 278 30.09 2.91 59.18
C ILE A 278 29.25 3.84 58.28
N ALA A 279 28.29 4.51 58.94
CA ALA A 279 27.66 5.82 58.68
C ALA A 279 27.25 6.24 57.26
#